data_AF-A0A852CXK6-F1
#
_entry.id   AF-A0A852CXK6-F1
#
_cell.length_a   1.000
_cell.length_b   1.000
_cell.length_c   1.000
_cell.angle_alpha   90.00
_cell.angle_beta   90.00
_cell.angle_gamma   90.00
#
_symmetry.space_group_name_H-M   'P 1'
#
loop_
_entity.id
_entity.type
_entity.pdbx_description
1 polymer ?
#
loop_
_entity_poly.entity_id
_entity_poly.type
_entity_poly.pdbx_seq_one_letter_code
_entity_poly.pdbx_strand_id
1 'polypeptide(L)'
;MAQRALPNPYADYDKSLATSYFDAAGRLTPEFTQRLNNKIRELLQQMEKGLRSADPHDCTAYTGWTGIALLYLHLFDVYGDPAYLQVAHEYVKKSLRCLTRRSITFLCGDAGPLAVAAVVYHKLQNQKQAEDCIIRLLHLHKADPRVPDELLYGRMGYLSALIFVNKHFGEEKIPQSHIQQVCEAVVASGENLAKKRNFTAKSPLMFEWYQEYYVGAAHGLAGIYYYLMQPGFGVSQVKLHNTVKPSVDYICQLKFPSGNYPPCIGDTRDLLVHWCHGAPGVIYMLLQAYKVFGEQQYLNDALQCAEVIWQYGLLKKGYGLCHGTAGNAYAFLALYNLTQNMKYLYRACKFAEWCLSYGQHGCRTPDTPFSLFEGMAGTIYFLADLLVPTKAKFPAFEL
;
A
#
# COMPACT_ATOMS: atom_id res chain seq x y z
N MET A 1 -6.11 -0.12 21.74
CA MET A 1 -6.12 0.87 20.63
C MET A 1 -6.21 2.32 21.09
N ALA A 2 -7.22 2.72 21.89
CA ALA A 2 -7.50 4.13 22.24
C ALA A 2 -6.29 4.96 22.73
N GLN A 3 -5.35 4.37 23.47
CA GLN A 3 -4.14 5.07 23.93
C GLN A 3 -3.21 5.53 22.80
N ARG A 4 -3.23 4.85 21.65
CA ARG A 4 -2.39 5.10 20.47
C ARG A 4 -3.06 6.05 19.45
N ALA A 5 -4.36 6.28 19.61
CA ALA A 5 -5.16 7.14 18.74
C ALA A 5 -5.48 8.48 19.44
N LEU A 6 -5.77 9.49 18.64
CA LEU A 6 -6.44 10.70 19.08
C LEU A 6 -7.95 10.49 18.89
N PRO A 7 -8.80 10.97 19.83
CA PRO A 7 -10.25 10.85 19.68
C PRO A 7 -10.70 11.46 18.36
N ASN A 8 -11.54 10.74 17.59
CA ASN A 8 -12.07 11.27 16.35
C ASN A 8 -13.05 12.42 16.64
N PRO A 9 -12.73 13.67 16.25
CA PRO A 9 -13.58 14.82 16.56
C PRO A 9 -14.72 15.00 15.54
N TYR A 10 -14.73 14.23 14.46
CA TYR A 10 -15.65 14.41 13.35
C TYR A 10 -16.94 13.62 13.57
N ALA A 11 -18.08 14.28 13.34
CA ALA A 11 -19.35 13.57 13.19
C ALA A 11 -19.27 12.60 12.00
N ASP A 12 -19.89 11.42 12.14
CA ASP A 12 -19.98 10.46 11.05
C ASP A 12 -20.89 10.98 9.92
N TYR A 13 -20.88 10.25 8.80
CA TYR A 13 -21.55 10.65 7.57
C TYR A 13 -23.03 11.00 7.79
N ASP A 14 -23.38 12.21 7.36
CA ASP A 14 -24.74 12.63 7.08
C ASP A 14 -24.75 13.31 5.70
N LYS A 15 -25.87 13.17 4.97
CA LYS A 15 -25.98 13.72 3.61
C LYS A 15 -25.76 15.23 3.57
N SER A 16 -26.22 15.97 4.59
CA SER A 16 -26.06 17.43 4.66
C SER A 16 -24.62 17.85 4.95
N LEU A 17 -23.88 17.08 5.75
CA LEU A 17 -22.47 17.34 6.02
C LEU A 17 -21.59 17.06 4.79
N ALA A 18 -21.94 16.02 4.02
CA ALA A 18 -21.18 15.57 2.87
C ALA A 18 -21.15 16.56 1.70
N THR A 19 -22.18 17.41 1.54
CA THR A 19 -22.26 18.37 0.41
C THR A 19 -21.14 19.40 0.40
N SER A 20 -20.46 19.61 1.53
CA SER A 20 -19.27 20.46 1.62
C SER A 20 -18.01 19.82 1.02
N TYR A 21 -17.99 18.50 0.83
CA TYR A 21 -16.83 17.74 0.35
C TYR A 21 -17.02 17.24 -1.07
N PHE A 22 -18.21 16.74 -1.43
CA PHE A 22 -18.49 16.18 -2.75
C PHE A 22 -19.97 16.22 -3.13
N ASP A 23 -20.24 16.09 -4.42
CA ASP A 23 -21.59 15.99 -4.99
C ASP A 23 -22.16 14.56 -4.92
N ALA A 24 -23.41 14.38 -5.36
CA ALA A 24 -24.06 13.06 -5.33
C ALA A 24 -23.37 11.98 -6.21
N ALA A 25 -22.49 12.39 -7.14
CA ALA A 25 -21.69 11.48 -7.95
C ALA A 25 -20.31 11.19 -7.33
N GLY A 26 -20.04 11.69 -6.12
CA GLY A 26 -18.76 11.53 -5.44
C GLY A 26 -17.63 12.37 -6.02
N ARG A 27 -17.94 13.40 -6.83
CA ARG A 27 -16.93 14.36 -7.29
C ARG A 27 -16.70 15.41 -6.22
N LEU A 28 -15.45 15.66 -5.88
CA LEU A 28 -15.10 16.64 -4.86
C LEU A 28 -15.57 18.05 -5.26
N THR A 29 -15.99 18.84 -4.27
CA THR A 29 -16.33 20.25 -4.49
C THR A 29 -15.09 21.04 -4.89
N PRO A 30 -15.24 22.10 -5.72
CA PRO A 30 -14.13 22.99 -6.04
C PRO A 30 -13.46 23.59 -4.81
N GLU A 31 -14.24 23.92 -3.77
CA GLU A 31 -13.74 24.51 -2.53
C GLU A 31 -12.85 23.54 -1.76
N PHE A 32 -13.27 22.27 -1.61
CA PHE A 32 -12.47 21.26 -0.93
C PHE A 32 -11.24 20.88 -1.76
N THR A 33 -11.41 20.74 -3.09
CA THR A 33 -10.31 20.54 -4.04
C THR A 33 -9.24 21.64 -3.93
N GLN A 34 -9.65 22.91 -3.81
CA GLN A 34 -8.73 24.03 -3.63
C GLN A 34 -7.95 23.93 -2.31
N ARG A 35 -8.61 23.53 -1.21
CA ARG A 35 -7.94 23.31 0.09
C ARG A 35 -6.88 22.21 -0.01
N LEU A 36 -7.21 21.09 -0.64
CA LEU A 36 -6.26 19.99 -0.88
C LEU A 36 -5.05 20.47 -1.69
N ASN A 37 -5.29 21.13 -2.82
CA ASN A 37 -4.23 21.65 -3.70
C ASN A 37 -3.34 22.69 -3.01
N ASN A 38 -3.91 23.56 -2.17
CA ASN A 38 -3.13 24.51 -1.39
C ASN A 38 -2.19 23.79 -0.42
N LYS A 39 -2.71 22.78 0.29
CA LYS A 39 -1.89 22.03 1.25
C LYS A 39 -0.84 21.16 0.57
N ILE A 40 -1.16 20.54 -0.55
CA ILE A 40 -0.20 19.78 -1.37
C ILE A 40 0.99 20.67 -1.75
N ARG A 41 0.74 21.88 -2.27
CA ARG A 41 1.81 22.82 -2.63
C ARG A 41 2.64 23.27 -1.42
N GLU A 42 1.98 23.57 -0.29
CA GLU A 42 2.65 23.95 0.95
C GLU A 42 3.58 22.83 1.45
N LEU A 43 3.08 21.60 1.54
CA LEU A 43 3.84 20.45 2.02
C LEU A 43 4.95 20.06 1.04
N LEU A 44 4.74 20.16 -0.27
CA LEU A 44 5.79 19.93 -1.27
C LEU A 44 6.98 20.86 -1.07
N GLN A 45 6.74 22.15 -0.78
CA GLN A 45 7.83 23.10 -0.50
C GLN A 45 8.61 22.73 0.78
N GLN A 46 7.90 22.33 1.84
CA GLN A 46 8.53 21.89 3.08
C GLN A 46 9.35 20.60 2.88
N MET A 47 8.78 19.64 2.16
CA MET A 47 9.42 18.37 1.82
C MET A 47 10.70 18.60 1.02
N GLU A 48 10.64 19.37 -0.08
CA GLU A 48 11.81 19.67 -0.92
C GLU A 48 12.93 20.39 -0.17
N LYS A 49 12.58 21.27 0.77
CA LYS A 49 13.57 21.88 1.66
C LYS A 49 14.22 20.84 2.58
N GLY A 50 13.41 19.96 3.17
CA GLY A 50 13.85 18.92 4.10
C GLY A 50 14.69 17.81 3.45
N LEU A 51 14.38 17.44 2.21
CA LEU A 51 15.10 16.42 1.44
C LEU A 51 16.57 16.77 1.20
N ARG A 52 16.97 18.04 1.32
CA ARG A 52 18.38 18.47 1.23
C ARG A 52 19.27 17.84 2.33
N SER A 53 18.66 17.38 3.43
CA SER A 53 19.35 16.75 4.56
C SER A 53 19.02 15.26 4.71
N ALA A 54 18.27 14.67 3.77
CA ALA A 54 17.98 13.24 3.78
C ALA A 54 19.23 12.42 3.43
N ASP A 55 19.26 11.15 3.85
CA ASP A 55 20.39 10.25 3.58
C ASP A 55 20.61 10.13 2.07
N PRO A 56 21.78 10.56 1.53
CA PRO A 56 22.06 10.48 0.11
C PRO A 56 22.13 9.04 -0.43
N HIS A 57 22.29 8.03 0.44
CA HIS A 57 22.46 6.63 0.02
C HIS A 57 21.17 5.80 0.05
N ASP A 58 20.09 6.31 0.66
CA ASP A 58 18.83 5.57 0.71
C ASP A 58 18.10 5.65 -0.64
N CYS A 59 18.18 4.57 -1.42
CA CYS A 59 17.50 4.45 -2.70
C CYS A 59 16.08 3.88 -2.60
N THR A 60 15.61 3.48 -1.43
CA THR A 60 14.39 2.67 -1.31
C THR A 60 13.13 3.44 -1.69
N ALA A 61 12.07 2.73 -2.07
CA ALA A 61 10.76 3.35 -2.23
C ALA A 61 10.08 3.63 -0.88
N TYR A 62 10.45 2.87 0.16
CA TYR A 62 9.90 3.01 1.50
C TYR A 62 10.37 4.31 2.17
N THR A 63 11.69 4.51 2.30
CA THR A 63 12.28 5.66 3.02
C THR A 63 13.11 6.62 2.15
N GLY A 64 13.48 6.23 0.93
CA GLY A 64 14.49 6.90 0.13
C GLY A 64 14.02 7.59 -1.17
N TRP A 65 14.97 7.80 -2.07
CA TRP A 65 14.80 8.59 -3.29
C TRP A 65 13.77 8.02 -4.28
N THR A 66 13.63 6.70 -4.36
CA THR A 66 12.61 6.09 -5.23
C THR A 66 11.20 6.42 -4.75
N GLY A 67 10.98 6.57 -3.44
CA GLY A 67 9.67 6.95 -2.90
C GLY A 67 9.27 8.36 -3.33
N ILE A 68 10.25 9.27 -3.37
CA ILE A 68 10.07 10.64 -3.84
C ILE A 68 9.83 10.66 -5.36
N ALA A 69 10.59 9.89 -6.13
CA ALA A 69 10.35 9.74 -7.57
C ALA A 69 8.93 9.23 -7.86
N LEU A 70 8.45 8.25 -7.10
CA LEU A 70 7.11 7.71 -7.22
C LEU A 70 6.02 8.75 -6.90
N LEU A 71 6.22 9.58 -5.88
CA LEU A 71 5.34 10.72 -5.60
C LEU A 71 5.26 11.67 -6.80
N TYR A 72 6.41 12.09 -7.34
CA TYR A 72 6.42 13.04 -8.45
C TYR A 72 5.86 12.46 -9.75
N LEU A 73 6.05 11.16 -10.00
CA LEU A 73 5.39 10.45 -11.09
C LEU A 73 3.87 10.47 -10.93
N HIS A 74 3.36 10.25 -9.71
CA HIS A 74 1.93 10.32 -9.41
C HIS A 74 1.38 11.76 -9.56
N LEU A 75 2.10 12.77 -9.08
CA LEU A 75 1.71 14.18 -9.27
C LEU A 75 1.66 14.55 -10.75
N PHE A 76 2.58 14.05 -11.58
CA PHE A 76 2.49 14.20 -13.03
C PHE A 76 1.20 13.59 -13.59
N ASP A 77 0.83 12.38 -13.17
CA ASP A 77 -0.38 11.71 -13.65
C ASP A 77 -1.67 12.43 -13.20
N VAL A 78 -1.66 13.08 -12.03
CA VAL A 78 -2.81 13.83 -11.50
C VAL A 78 -2.94 15.22 -12.15
N TYR A 79 -1.84 15.97 -12.25
CA TYR A 79 -1.87 17.38 -12.66
C TYR A 79 -1.53 17.59 -14.14
N GLY A 80 -0.87 16.63 -14.80
CA GLY A 80 -0.40 16.76 -16.17
C GLY A 80 0.77 17.74 -16.36
N ASP A 81 1.34 18.28 -15.28
CA ASP A 81 2.44 19.25 -15.35
C ASP A 81 3.78 18.53 -15.62
N PRO A 82 4.42 18.76 -16.80
CA PRO A 82 5.68 18.13 -17.15
C PRO A 82 6.84 18.42 -16.18
N ALA A 83 6.77 19.51 -15.40
CA ALA A 83 7.77 19.81 -14.39
C ALA A 83 7.87 18.70 -13.34
N TYR A 84 6.75 18.08 -12.95
CA TYR A 84 6.75 16.96 -12.01
C TYR A 84 7.45 15.73 -12.58
N LEU A 85 7.27 15.44 -13.88
CA LEU A 85 7.97 14.34 -14.53
C LEU A 85 9.50 14.56 -14.58
N GLN A 86 9.94 15.80 -14.80
CA GLN A 86 11.38 16.13 -14.73
C GLN A 86 11.94 15.95 -13.32
N VAL A 87 11.20 16.35 -12.28
CA VAL A 87 11.62 16.13 -10.89
C VAL A 87 11.67 14.63 -10.56
N ALA A 88 10.69 13.84 -11.01
CA ALA A 88 10.71 12.39 -10.88
C ALA A 88 11.97 11.78 -11.51
N HIS A 89 12.37 12.27 -12.68
CA HIS A 89 13.58 11.83 -13.38
C HIS A 89 14.87 12.17 -12.62
N GLU A 90 14.96 13.33 -11.96
CA GLU A 90 16.10 13.65 -11.11
C GLU A 90 16.22 12.69 -9.91
N TYR A 91 15.10 12.36 -9.26
CA TYR A 91 15.10 11.42 -8.15
C TYR A 91 15.37 9.97 -8.60
N VAL A 92 14.89 9.55 -9.77
CA VAL A 92 15.27 8.27 -10.41
C VAL A 92 16.78 8.19 -10.63
N LYS A 93 17.40 9.25 -11.16
CA LYS A 93 18.86 9.28 -11.36
C LYS A 93 19.63 9.15 -10.05
N LYS A 94 19.12 9.76 -8.96
CA LYS A 94 19.71 9.59 -7.61
C LYS A 94 19.56 8.14 -7.13
N SER A 95 18.35 7.57 -7.19
CA SER A 95 18.11 6.21 -6.67
C SER A 95 18.93 5.15 -7.40
N LEU A 96 19.08 5.24 -8.73
CA LEU A 96 19.84 4.29 -9.54
C LEU A 96 21.35 4.26 -9.24
N ARG A 97 21.91 5.32 -8.63
CA ARG A 97 23.32 5.37 -8.22
C ARG A 97 23.59 4.63 -6.90
N CYS A 98 22.53 4.25 -6.19
CA CYS A 98 22.60 3.76 -4.81
C CYS A 98 22.09 2.31 -4.68
N LEU A 99 22.00 1.58 -5.80
CA LEU A 99 21.60 0.16 -5.81
C LEU A 99 22.56 -0.69 -4.99
N THR A 100 22.02 -1.60 -4.19
CA THR A 100 22.81 -2.37 -3.20
C THR A 100 22.92 -3.84 -3.54
N ARG A 101 22.04 -4.37 -4.39
CA ARG A 101 21.88 -5.79 -4.69
C ARG A 101 21.57 -6.67 -3.47
N ARG A 102 21.06 -6.07 -2.38
CA ARG A 102 20.78 -6.78 -1.11
C ARG A 102 19.32 -7.24 -0.97
N SER A 103 18.39 -6.57 -1.63
CA SER A 103 16.95 -6.87 -1.59
C SER A 103 16.35 -6.76 -2.99
N ILE A 104 15.29 -7.53 -3.23
CA ILE A 104 14.64 -7.66 -4.54
C ILE A 104 13.28 -6.96 -4.62
N THR A 105 12.84 -6.28 -3.58
CA THR A 105 11.46 -5.77 -3.50
C THR A 105 11.31 -4.35 -4.02
N PHE A 106 10.09 -3.99 -4.42
CA PHE A 106 9.76 -2.61 -4.77
C PHE A 106 10.05 -1.64 -3.62
N LEU A 107 9.66 -2.01 -2.39
CA LEU A 107 9.71 -1.09 -1.26
C LEU A 107 11.12 -0.91 -0.70
N CYS A 108 11.85 -2.00 -0.45
CA CYS A 108 13.12 -1.95 0.29
C CYS A 108 14.32 -2.49 -0.51
N GLY A 109 14.20 -2.65 -1.84
CA GLY A 109 15.21 -3.28 -2.67
C GLY A 109 15.39 -2.64 -4.03
N ASP A 110 16.30 -3.22 -4.82
CA ASP A 110 16.71 -2.67 -6.12
C ASP A 110 15.56 -2.70 -7.15
N ALA A 111 14.51 -3.50 -6.94
CA ALA A 111 13.37 -3.56 -7.83
C ALA A 111 12.56 -2.25 -7.84
N GLY A 112 12.51 -1.52 -6.73
CA GLY A 112 11.84 -0.21 -6.66
C GLY A 112 12.48 0.80 -7.62
N PRO A 113 13.78 1.14 -7.43
CA PRO A 113 14.50 2.02 -8.32
C PRO A 113 14.39 1.61 -9.80
N LEU A 114 14.52 0.32 -10.12
CA LEU A 114 14.46 -0.16 -11.50
C LEU A 114 13.06 -0.04 -12.10
N ALA A 115 12.01 -0.43 -11.38
CA ALA A 115 10.64 -0.37 -11.88
C ALA A 115 10.16 1.07 -12.08
N VAL A 116 10.42 1.96 -11.10
CA VAL A 116 10.07 3.38 -11.21
C VAL A 116 10.88 4.05 -12.33
N ALA A 117 12.17 3.74 -12.45
CA ALA A 117 13.00 4.24 -13.55
C ALA A 117 12.47 3.83 -14.92
N ALA A 118 12.10 2.55 -15.09
CA ALA A 118 11.56 2.05 -16.35
C ALA A 118 10.35 2.87 -16.82
N VAL A 119 9.41 3.14 -15.91
CA VAL A 119 8.19 3.92 -16.20
C VAL A 119 8.50 5.39 -16.46
N VAL A 120 9.39 6.01 -15.68
CA VAL A 120 9.78 7.42 -15.90
C VAL A 120 10.49 7.58 -17.24
N TYR A 121 11.42 6.69 -17.59
CA TYR A 121 12.07 6.70 -18.89
C TYR A 121 11.10 6.46 -20.03
N HIS A 122 10.13 5.56 -19.87
CA HIS A 122 9.07 5.33 -20.85
C HIS A 122 8.24 6.61 -21.10
N LYS A 123 7.78 7.29 -20.05
CA LYS A 123 7.03 8.56 -20.17
C LYS A 123 7.87 9.68 -20.78
N LEU A 124 9.19 9.66 -20.61
CA LEU A 124 10.14 10.56 -21.27
C LEU A 124 10.51 10.14 -22.70
N GLN A 125 9.86 9.12 -23.27
CA GLN A 125 10.15 8.58 -24.61
C GLN A 125 11.59 8.06 -24.77
N ASN A 126 12.20 7.62 -23.66
CA ASN A 126 13.55 7.06 -23.64
C ASN A 126 13.51 5.53 -23.52
N GLN A 127 13.09 4.87 -24.60
CA GLN A 127 12.83 3.42 -24.59
C GLN A 127 14.07 2.58 -24.27
N LYS A 128 15.26 2.98 -24.74
CA LYS A 128 16.50 2.25 -24.48
C LYS A 128 16.78 2.11 -22.97
N GLN A 129 16.62 3.20 -22.21
CA GLN A 129 16.84 3.17 -20.76
C GLN A 129 15.70 2.49 -20.03
N ALA A 130 14.47 2.59 -20.54
CA ALA A 130 13.33 1.87 -20.00
C ALA A 130 13.53 0.34 -20.10
N GLU A 131 13.96 -0.14 -21.27
CA GLU A 131 14.25 -1.55 -21.53
C GLU A 131 15.44 -2.05 -20.70
N ASP A 132 16.53 -1.27 -20.55
CA ASP A 132 17.66 -1.62 -19.66
C ASP A 132 17.19 -1.87 -18.22
N CYS A 133 16.32 -1.00 -17.71
CA CYS A 133 15.77 -1.13 -16.36
C CYS A 133 14.92 -2.41 -16.22
N ILE A 134 14.10 -2.73 -17.22
CA ILE A 134 13.26 -3.94 -17.25
C ILE A 134 14.13 -5.20 -17.26
N ILE A 135 15.16 -5.25 -18.12
CA ILE A 135 16.08 -6.40 -18.20
C ILE A 135 16.77 -6.62 -16.85
N ARG A 136 17.25 -5.54 -16.21
CA ARG A 136 17.88 -5.62 -14.89
C ARG A 136 16.90 -6.06 -13.80
N LEU A 137 15.65 -5.61 -13.86
CA LEU A 137 14.58 -5.99 -12.94
C LEU A 137 14.27 -7.50 -13.03
N LEU A 138 14.20 -8.04 -14.25
CA LEU A 138 13.99 -9.49 -14.47
C LEU A 138 15.17 -10.31 -13.93
N HIS A 139 16.40 -9.81 -14.04
CA HIS A 139 17.60 -10.47 -13.52
C HIS A 139 17.81 -10.36 -12.00
N LEU A 140 17.01 -9.54 -11.28
CA LEU A 140 17.07 -9.49 -9.81
C LEU A 140 16.63 -10.81 -9.18
N HIS A 141 15.66 -11.48 -9.78
CA HIS A 141 15.16 -12.75 -9.26
C HIS A 141 16.07 -13.89 -9.69
N LYS A 142 17.11 -14.12 -8.89
CA LYS A 142 17.67 -15.47 -8.77
C LYS A 142 16.79 -16.22 -7.79
N ALA A 143 16.48 -17.48 -8.06
CA ALA A 143 15.74 -18.36 -7.16
C ALA A 143 16.57 -18.63 -5.88
N ASP A 144 16.75 -17.62 -5.04
CA ASP A 144 17.34 -17.78 -3.72
C ASP A 144 16.24 -18.30 -2.78
N PRO A 145 16.37 -19.53 -2.28
CA PRO A 145 15.38 -20.13 -1.40
C PRO A 145 15.24 -19.38 -0.06
N ARG A 146 16.16 -18.47 0.29
CA ARG A 146 16.13 -17.69 1.53
C ARG A 146 15.27 -16.43 1.47
N VAL A 147 14.81 -16.03 0.28
CA VAL A 147 13.95 -14.86 0.13
C VAL A 147 12.60 -15.16 0.81
N PRO A 148 12.11 -14.28 1.71
CA PRO A 148 10.81 -14.45 2.34
C PRO A 148 9.68 -14.23 1.33
N ASP A 149 8.42 -14.36 1.74
CA ASP A 149 7.28 -14.23 0.83
C ASP A 149 6.52 -12.90 0.99
N GLU A 150 6.77 -12.15 2.05
CA GLU A 150 6.06 -10.91 2.37
C GLU A 150 6.42 -9.71 1.48
N LEU A 151 5.80 -8.55 1.76
CA LEU A 151 5.80 -7.41 0.84
C LEU A 151 7.06 -6.54 0.93
N LEU A 152 7.65 -6.36 2.12
CA LEU A 152 8.77 -5.43 2.26
C LEU A 152 10.10 -6.01 1.81
N TYR A 153 10.31 -7.32 1.94
CA TYR A 153 11.56 -8.00 1.64
C TYR A 153 11.40 -9.31 0.83
N GLY A 154 10.17 -9.74 0.59
CA GLY A 154 9.87 -11.03 -0.01
C GLY A 154 9.41 -11.01 -1.47
N ARG A 155 9.03 -12.21 -1.93
CA ARG A 155 8.60 -12.46 -3.31
C ARG A 155 7.40 -11.60 -3.73
N MET A 156 6.46 -11.31 -2.81
CA MET A 156 5.34 -10.42 -3.12
C MET A 156 5.76 -8.97 -3.33
N GLY A 157 6.77 -8.51 -2.61
CA GLY A 157 7.38 -7.19 -2.85
C GLY A 157 8.06 -7.07 -4.21
N TYR A 158 8.67 -8.16 -4.70
CA TYR A 158 9.21 -8.22 -6.06
C TYR A 158 8.09 -8.27 -7.10
N LEU A 159 7.08 -9.10 -6.89
CA LEU A 159 5.92 -9.20 -7.77
C LEU A 159 5.22 -7.84 -7.93
N SER A 160 5.10 -7.06 -6.84
CA SER A 160 4.58 -5.69 -6.91
C SER A 160 5.34 -4.80 -7.90
N ALA A 161 6.67 -4.96 -8.02
CA ALA A 161 7.47 -4.19 -8.98
C ALA A 161 7.20 -4.59 -10.43
N LEU A 162 7.03 -5.89 -10.68
CA LEU A 162 6.72 -6.42 -12.00
C LEU A 162 5.37 -5.90 -12.51
N ILE A 163 4.36 -5.95 -11.65
CA ILE A 163 3.00 -5.53 -11.99
C ILE A 163 2.93 -4.00 -12.13
N PHE A 164 3.68 -3.26 -11.33
CA PHE A 164 3.83 -1.81 -11.50
C PHE A 164 4.30 -1.45 -12.92
N VAL A 165 5.32 -2.15 -13.44
CA VAL A 165 5.79 -1.94 -14.83
C VAL A 165 4.67 -2.21 -15.83
N ASN A 166 4.07 -3.41 -15.83
CA ASN A 166 3.02 -3.74 -16.81
C ASN A 166 1.85 -2.75 -16.78
N LYS A 167 1.38 -2.38 -15.59
CA LYS A 167 0.27 -1.45 -15.42
C LYS A 167 0.56 -0.07 -16.02
N HIS A 168 1.76 0.46 -15.82
CA HIS A 168 2.11 1.80 -16.30
C HIS A 168 2.51 1.85 -17.78
N PHE A 169 2.95 0.72 -18.36
CA PHE A 169 3.16 0.61 -19.81
C PHE A 169 1.85 0.35 -20.57
N GLY A 170 0.84 -0.21 -19.90
CA GLY A 170 -0.44 -0.57 -20.53
C GLY A 170 -0.37 -1.81 -21.43
N GLU A 171 0.75 -2.52 -21.40
CA GLU A 171 1.01 -3.74 -22.17
C GLU A 171 1.90 -4.72 -21.38
N GLU A 172 1.98 -5.97 -21.84
CA GLU A 172 2.80 -7.01 -21.21
C GLU A 172 4.29 -6.80 -21.52
N LYS A 173 4.98 -5.98 -20.71
CA LYS A 173 6.45 -5.83 -20.75
C LYS A 173 7.18 -6.88 -19.93
N ILE A 174 6.59 -7.29 -18.82
CA ILE A 174 7.01 -8.41 -18.00
C ILE A 174 6.19 -9.62 -18.44
N PRO A 175 6.84 -10.71 -18.89
CA PRO A 175 6.15 -11.91 -19.33
C PRO A 175 5.25 -12.50 -18.24
N GLN A 176 4.03 -12.87 -18.63
CA GLN A 176 3.06 -13.48 -17.72
C GLN A 176 3.57 -14.78 -17.07
N SER A 177 4.40 -15.55 -17.78
CA SER A 177 5.06 -16.75 -17.27
C SER A 177 6.00 -16.45 -16.09
N HIS A 178 6.70 -15.31 -16.11
CA HIS A 178 7.59 -14.88 -15.02
C HIS A 178 6.79 -14.51 -13.77
N ILE A 179 5.65 -13.82 -13.94
CA ILE A 179 4.72 -13.50 -12.86
C ILE A 179 4.16 -14.79 -12.23
N GLN A 180 3.73 -15.74 -13.06
CA GLN A 180 3.20 -17.02 -12.60
C GLN A 180 4.26 -17.83 -11.85
N GLN A 181 5.50 -17.87 -12.33
CA GLN A 181 6.60 -18.56 -11.66
C GLN A 181 6.84 -18.04 -10.24
N VAL A 182 6.79 -16.71 -10.03
CA VAL A 182 6.92 -16.12 -8.70
C VAL A 182 5.76 -16.57 -7.79
N CYS A 183 4.53 -16.57 -8.31
CA CYS A 183 3.35 -16.99 -7.54
C CYS A 183 3.38 -18.48 -7.17
N GLU A 184 3.78 -19.34 -8.10
CA GLU A 184 3.96 -20.78 -7.86
C GLU A 184 5.00 -21.05 -6.78
N ALA A 185 6.12 -20.32 -6.79
CA ALA A 185 7.13 -20.41 -5.74
C ALA A 185 6.60 -20.02 -4.36
N VAL A 186 5.78 -18.96 -4.29
CA VAL A 186 5.15 -18.53 -3.03
C VAL A 186 4.15 -19.58 -2.52
N VAL A 187 3.30 -20.12 -3.39
CA VAL A 187 2.34 -21.17 -2.99
C VAL A 187 3.07 -22.40 -2.49
N ALA A 188 4.11 -22.87 -3.20
CA ALA A 188 4.90 -24.02 -2.78
C ALA A 188 5.62 -23.76 -1.43
N SER A 189 6.17 -22.56 -1.24
CA SER A 189 6.76 -22.13 0.04
C SER A 189 5.75 -22.22 1.18
N GLY A 190 4.54 -21.70 0.96
CA GLY A 190 3.48 -21.67 1.96
C GLY A 190 2.93 -23.06 2.34
N GLU A 191 2.74 -23.95 1.35
CA GLU A 191 2.32 -25.34 1.57
C GLU A 191 3.38 -26.11 2.39
N ASN A 192 4.67 -25.90 2.06
CA ASN A 192 5.78 -26.53 2.75
C ASN A 192 5.87 -26.08 4.22
N LEU A 193 5.77 -24.78 4.49
CA LEU A 193 5.83 -24.28 5.87
C LEU A 193 4.61 -24.73 6.67
N ALA A 194 3.40 -24.68 6.09
CA ALA A 194 2.19 -25.18 6.74
C ALA A 194 2.32 -26.64 7.16
N LYS A 195 2.86 -27.50 6.28
CA LYS A 195 3.14 -28.91 6.60
C LYS A 195 4.17 -29.05 7.71
N LYS A 196 5.31 -28.36 7.61
CA LYS A 196 6.41 -28.44 8.59
C LYS A 196 6.00 -28.00 9.99
N ARG A 197 5.07 -27.04 10.08
CA ARG A 197 4.59 -26.45 11.34
C ARG A 197 3.23 -27.02 11.79
N ASN A 198 2.72 -28.06 11.12
CA ASN A 198 1.44 -28.72 11.41
C ASN A 198 0.22 -27.78 11.36
N PHE A 199 0.23 -26.79 10.46
CA PHE A 199 -0.91 -25.89 10.22
C PHE A 199 -1.90 -26.43 9.19
N THR A 200 -1.55 -27.42 8.37
CA THR A 200 -2.34 -27.83 7.19
C THR A 200 -3.82 -28.11 7.47
N ALA A 201 -4.17 -28.61 8.67
CA ALA A 201 -5.55 -28.85 9.07
C ALA A 201 -6.37 -27.56 9.33
N LYS A 202 -5.71 -26.45 9.66
CA LYS A 202 -6.31 -25.14 9.95
C LYS A 202 -6.15 -24.16 8.78
N SER A 203 -4.98 -24.17 8.15
CA SER A 203 -4.57 -23.27 7.07
C SER A 203 -3.65 -24.02 6.12
N PRO A 204 -4.07 -24.30 4.87
CA PRO A 204 -3.24 -24.98 3.87
C PRO A 204 -1.93 -24.25 3.53
N LEU A 205 -1.91 -22.92 3.65
CA LEU A 205 -0.73 -22.08 3.50
C LEU A 205 -0.34 -21.46 4.84
N MET A 206 0.96 -21.30 5.08
CA MET A 206 1.48 -20.53 6.20
C MET A 206 2.78 -19.85 5.79
N PHE A 207 3.03 -18.64 6.32
CA PHE A 207 4.23 -17.86 6.02
C PHE A 207 4.78 -17.26 7.30
N GLU A 208 6.09 -17.11 7.36
CA GLU A 208 6.78 -16.47 8.48
C GLU A 208 7.83 -15.50 7.97
N TRP A 209 8.04 -14.42 8.71
CA TRP A 209 9.16 -13.51 8.51
C TRP A 209 9.73 -13.16 9.87
N TYR A 210 11.06 -13.09 9.97
CA TYR A 210 11.76 -12.76 11.21
C TYR A 210 11.27 -13.56 12.44
N GLN A 211 11.10 -14.88 12.24
CA GLN A 211 10.67 -15.87 13.25
C GLN A 211 9.23 -15.73 13.75
N GLU A 212 8.41 -14.89 13.12
CA GLU A 212 7.03 -14.62 13.52
C GLU A 212 6.04 -14.90 12.39
N TYR A 213 4.83 -15.32 12.76
CA TYR A 213 3.70 -15.48 11.83
C TYR A 213 2.91 -14.17 11.73
N TYR A 214 3.45 -13.20 11.00
CA TYR A 214 2.82 -11.90 10.82
C TYR A 214 1.46 -12.01 10.11
N VAL A 215 0.47 -11.25 10.59
CA VAL A 215 -0.90 -11.28 10.03
C VAL A 215 -1.14 -10.14 9.03
N GLY A 216 -0.57 -8.96 9.27
CA GLY A 216 -0.85 -7.73 8.53
C GLY A 216 -0.33 -7.69 7.07
N ALA A 217 -0.49 -6.54 6.41
CA ALA A 217 -0.19 -6.40 4.98
C ALA A 217 1.30 -6.29 4.65
N ALA A 218 2.10 -5.66 5.52
CA ALA A 218 3.51 -5.39 5.21
C ALA A 218 4.35 -6.67 5.25
N HIS A 219 4.29 -7.41 6.36
CA HIS A 219 5.15 -8.56 6.63
C HIS A 219 4.42 -9.91 6.62
N GLY A 220 3.11 -9.90 6.34
CA GLY A 220 2.25 -10.97 6.81
C GLY A 220 1.28 -11.55 5.78
N LEU A 221 0.47 -12.44 6.33
CA LEU A 221 -0.45 -13.30 5.62
C LEU A 221 -1.49 -12.51 4.80
N ALA A 222 -2.02 -11.40 5.33
CA ALA A 222 -2.99 -10.58 4.60
C ALA A 222 -2.41 -10.00 3.31
N GLY A 223 -1.16 -9.53 3.33
CA GLY A 223 -0.49 -9.01 2.13
C GLY A 223 -0.26 -10.11 1.09
N ILE A 224 0.23 -11.27 1.54
CA ILE A 224 0.50 -12.41 0.65
C ILE A 224 -0.79 -12.93 0.01
N TYR A 225 -1.85 -13.15 0.80
CA TYR A 225 -3.12 -13.65 0.28
C TYR A 225 -3.84 -12.63 -0.59
N TYR A 226 -3.72 -11.33 -0.30
CA TYR A 226 -4.22 -10.28 -1.19
C TYR A 226 -3.63 -10.41 -2.60
N TYR A 227 -2.32 -10.64 -2.73
CA TYR A 227 -1.67 -10.85 -4.03
C TYR A 227 -2.02 -12.20 -4.67
N LEU A 228 -2.08 -13.30 -3.91
CA LEU A 228 -2.44 -14.62 -4.46
C LEU A 228 -3.86 -14.68 -5.03
N MET A 229 -4.76 -13.80 -4.57
CA MET A 229 -6.12 -13.67 -5.10
C MET A 229 -6.24 -12.69 -6.28
N GLN A 230 -5.15 -12.08 -6.74
CA GLN A 230 -5.23 -11.15 -7.86
C GLN A 230 -5.49 -11.89 -9.18
N PRO A 231 -6.44 -11.40 -10.00
CA PRO A 231 -6.68 -11.98 -11.31
C PRO A 231 -5.44 -11.83 -12.18
N GLY A 232 -5.16 -12.86 -12.99
CA GLY A 232 -4.01 -12.85 -13.90
C GLY A 232 -2.67 -13.20 -13.26
N PHE A 233 -2.59 -13.60 -11.98
CA PHE A 233 -1.33 -14.02 -11.37
C PHE A 233 -1.01 -15.51 -11.52
N GLY A 234 -1.88 -16.26 -12.22
CA GLY A 234 -1.64 -17.67 -12.57
C GLY A 234 -1.96 -18.68 -11.46
N VAL A 235 -2.58 -18.27 -10.35
CA VAL A 235 -3.10 -19.21 -9.35
C VAL A 235 -4.36 -19.88 -9.92
N SER A 236 -4.34 -21.21 -10.06
CA SER A 236 -5.48 -21.94 -10.62
C SER A 236 -6.71 -21.86 -9.72
N GLN A 237 -7.91 -21.96 -10.32
CA GLN A 237 -9.17 -21.96 -9.56
C GLN A 237 -9.21 -23.04 -8.47
N VAL A 238 -8.64 -24.22 -8.76
CA VAL A 238 -8.52 -25.30 -7.79
C VAL A 238 -7.64 -24.88 -6.59
N LYS A 239 -6.49 -24.25 -6.83
CA LYS A 239 -5.62 -23.75 -5.76
C LYS A 239 -6.24 -22.57 -5.01
N LEU A 240 -6.97 -21.69 -5.69
CA LEU A 240 -7.69 -20.58 -5.05
C LEU A 240 -8.69 -21.12 -4.02
N HIS A 241 -9.53 -22.08 -4.41
CA HIS A 241 -10.56 -22.62 -3.53
C HIS A 241 -10.05 -23.59 -2.46
N ASN A 242 -9.10 -24.48 -2.80
CA ASN A 242 -8.68 -25.53 -1.89
C ASN A 242 -7.51 -25.12 -0.98
N THR A 243 -6.74 -24.09 -1.38
CA THR A 243 -5.50 -23.72 -0.71
C THR A 243 -5.55 -22.28 -0.19
N VAL A 244 -5.84 -21.31 -1.05
CA VAL A 244 -5.83 -19.88 -0.67
C VAL A 244 -7.03 -19.53 0.21
N LYS A 245 -8.26 -19.89 -0.20
CA LYS A 245 -9.49 -19.54 0.53
C LYS A 245 -9.49 -20.02 1.98
N PRO A 246 -9.20 -21.30 2.31
CA PRO A 246 -9.22 -21.73 3.71
C PRO A 246 -8.12 -21.06 4.55
N SER A 247 -7.02 -20.64 3.91
CA SER A 247 -5.97 -19.87 4.56
C SER A 247 -6.39 -18.42 4.84
N VAL A 248 -7.17 -17.80 3.94
CA VAL A 248 -7.83 -16.50 4.18
C VAL A 248 -8.86 -16.61 5.30
N ASP A 249 -9.66 -17.68 5.31
CA ASP A 249 -10.66 -17.95 6.35
C ASP A 249 -10.00 -18.08 7.72
N TYR A 250 -8.83 -18.71 7.79
CA TYR A 250 -8.02 -18.75 9.01
C TYR A 250 -7.63 -17.36 9.51
N ILE A 251 -7.25 -16.42 8.61
CA ILE A 251 -6.97 -15.03 9.02
C ILE A 251 -8.23 -14.34 9.56
N CYS A 252 -9.38 -14.56 8.94
CA CYS A 252 -10.65 -13.98 9.40
C CYS A 252 -10.98 -14.42 10.84
N GLN A 253 -10.61 -15.64 11.22
CA GLN A 253 -10.78 -16.17 12.59
C GLN A 253 -9.85 -15.54 13.63
N LEU A 254 -8.75 -14.88 13.21
CA LEU A 254 -7.82 -14.20 14.12
C LEU A 254 -8.31 -12.82 14.58
N LYS A 255 -9.43 -12.35 14.03
CA LYS A 255 -10.02 -11.05 14.35
C LYS A 255 -10.32 -10.93 15.84
N PHE A 256 -9.89 -9.83 16.45
CA PHE A 256 -10.23 -9.50 17.83
C PHE A 256 -11.71 -9.17 17.99
N PRO A 257 -12.27 -9.23 19.22
CA PRO A 257 -13.63 -8.79 19.50
C PRO A 257 -13.93 -7.35 19.07
N SER A 258 -12.91 -6.49 18.97
CA SER A 258 -13.03 -5.12 18.49
C SER A 258 -13.27 -5.00 16.99
N GLY A 259 -13.00 -6.04 16.20
CA GLY A 259 -12.92 -6.01 14.74
C GLY A 259 -11.50 -5.75 14.19
N ASN A 260 -10.51 -5.48 15.05
CA ASN A 260 -9.11 -5.32 14.64
C ASN A 260 -8.40 -6.69 14.51
N TYR A 261 -7.15 -6.68 14.04
CA TYR A 261 -6.35 -7.90 13.85
C TYR A 261 -5.03 -7.84 14.62
N PRO A 262 -4.52 -8.98 15.14
CA PRO A 262 -3.24 -9.04 15.82
C PRO A 262 -2.07 -8.77 14.86
N PRO A 263 -0.92 -8.28 15.35
CA PRO A 263 0.28 -8.17 14.53
C PRO A 263 0.80 -9.54 14.06
N CYS A 264 0.82 -10.53 14.96
CA CYS A 264 1.27 -11.90 14.74
C CYS A 264 0.25 -12.92 15.28
N ILE A 265 0.27 -14.16 14.77
CA ILE A 265 -0.57 -15.24 15.34
C ILE A 265 -0.22 -15.43 16.83
N GLY A 266 -1.24 -15.44 17.69
CA GLY A 266 -1.07 -15.64 19.14
C GLY A 266 -0.89 -14.34 19.94
N ASP A 267 -0.72 -13.19 19.29
CA ASP A 267 -0.73 -11.90 19.98
C ASP A 267 -2.13 -11.59 20.52
N THR A 268 -2.20 -11.22 21.81
CA THR A 268 -3.45 -10.81 22.48
C THR A 268 -3.58 -9.29 22.61
N ARG A 269 -2.58 -8.53 22.14
CA ARG A 269 -2.49 -7.08 22.30
C ARG A 269 -3.19 -6.34 21.16
N ASP A 270 -4.43 -5.94 21.42
CA ASP A 270 -5.22 -5.16 20.46
C ASP A 270 -4.86 -3.65 20.51
N LEU A 271 -3.81 -3.28 19.77
CA LEU A 271 -3.20 -1.95 19.83
C LEU A 271 -2.98 -1.28 18.48
N LEU A 272 -2.52 -2.02 17.46
CA LEU A 272 -2.02 -1.44 16.22
C LEU A 272 -3.17 -1.31 15.21
N VAL A 273 -3.36 -0.09 14.71
CA VAL A 273 -4.33 0.24 13.66
C VAL A 273 -3.55 0.90 12.53
N HIS A 274 -2.73 0.08 11.87
CA HIS A 274 -1.80 0.50 10.82
C HIS A 274 -2.02 -0.31 9.54
N TRP A 275 -1.53 0.19 8.40
CA TRP A 275 -1.45 -0.63 7.19
C TRP A 275 -0.50 -1.81 7.39
N CYS A 276 0.66 -1.61 8.04
CA CYS A 276 1.59 -2.71 8.28
C CYS A 276 1.03 -3.80 9.21
N HIS A 277 0.28 -3.41 10.25
CA HIS A 277 -0.30 -4.31 11.24
C HIS A 277 -1.67 -3.81 11.73
N GLY A 278 -2.71 -4.62 11.51
CA GLY A 278 -4.08 -4.35 11.94
C GLY A 278 -5.06 -4.16 10.79
N ALA A 279 -6.28 -3.77 11.14
CA ALA A 279 -7.41 -3.59 10.23
C ALA A 279 -7.11 -2.79 8.94
N PRO A 280 -6.34 -1.67 8.97
CA PRO A 280 -6.07 -0.91 7.75
C PRO A 280 -5.28 -1.69 6.69
N GLY A 281 -4.49 -2.69 7.08
CA GLY A 281 -3.81 -3.58 6.13
C GLY A 281 -4.65 -4.79 5.73
N VAL A 282 -5.37 -5.37 6.69
CA VAL A 282 -6.15 -6.61 6.46
C VAL A 282 -7.36 -6.36 5.53
N ILE A 283 -7.93 -5.15 5.54
CA ILE A 283 -9.10 -4.80 4.73
C ILE A 283 -8.92 -5.09 3.22
N TYR A 284 -7.71 -4.95 2.67
CA TYR A 284 -7.46 -5.21 1.26
C TYR A 284 -7.61 -6.70 0.90
N MET A 285 -7.12 -7.59 1.78
CA MET A 285 -7.34 -9.03 1.65
C MET A 285 -8.82 -9.35 1.68
N LEU A 286 -9.58 -8.78 2.62
CA LEU A 286 -11.02 -9.01 2.77
C LEU A 286 -11.81 -8.54 1.54
N LEU A 287 -11.51 -7.33 1.05
CA LEU A 287 -12.15 -6.80 -0.15
C LEU A 287 -11.83 -7.64 -1.39
N GLN A 288 -10.58 -8.12 -1.52
CA GLN A 288 -10.21 -9.01 -2.60
C GLN A 288 -10.88 -10.38 -2.48
N ALA A 289 -10.96 -10.94 -1.27
CA ALA A 289 -11.67 -12.19 -1.01
C ALA A 289 -13.15 -12.08 -1.38
N TYR A 290 -13.81 -10.96 -1.04
CA TYR A 290 -15.19 -10.71 -1.47
C TYR A 290 -15.31 -10.66 -3.00
N LYS A 291 -14.41 -9.96 -3.70
CA LYS A 291 -14.41 -9.89 -5.17
C LYS A 291 -14.25 -11.26 -5.83
N VAL A 292 -13.39 -12.12 -5.27
CA VAL A 292 -13.06 -13.43 -5.87
C VAL A 292 -14.08 -14.51 -5.49
N PHE A 293 -14.49 -14.57 -4.23
CA PHE A 293 -15.31 -15.67 -3.71
C PHE A 293 -16.80 -15.32 -3.55
N GLY A 294 -17.17 -14.03 -3.57
CA GLY A 294 -18.56 -13.59 -3.50
C GLY A 294 -19.26 -13.79 -2.14
N GLU A 295 -18.52 -14.19 -1.09
CA GLU A 295 -19.11 -14.47 0.23
C GLU A 295 -19.24 -13.19 1.08
N GLN A 296 -20.47 -12.91 1.51
CA GLN A 296 -20.82 -11.69 2.25
C GLN A 296 -20.02 -11.50 3.56
N GLN A 297 -19.52 -12.58 4.17
CA GLN A 297 -18.72 -12.52 5.39
C GLN A 297 -17.45 -11.65 5.22
N TYR A 298 -16.78 -11.73 4.06
CA TYR A 298 -15.58 -10.94 3.82
C TYR A 298 -15.88 -9.45 3.73
N LEU A 299 -16.99 -9.08 3.10
CA LEU A 299 -17.44 -7.70 3.06
C LEU A 299 -17.84 -7.23 4.47
N ASN A 300 -18.56 -8.03 5.24
CA ASN A 300 -18.94 -7.69 6.61
C ASN A 300 -17.71 -7.41 7.50
N ASP A 301 -16.66 -8.22 7.36
CA ASP A 301 -15.39 -8.02 8.06
C ASP A 301 -14.67 -6.75 7.59
N ALA A 302 -14.70 -6.44 6.29
CA ALA A 302 -14.17 -5.18 5.77
C ALA A 302 -14.93 -3.95 6.30
N LEU A 303 -16.26 -4.05 6.45
CA LEU A 303 -17.09 -3.02 7.08
C LEU A 303 -16.69 -2.82 8.55
N GLN A 304 -16.42 -3.91 9.30
CA GLN A 304 -15.92 -3.84 10.68
C GLN A 304 -14.53 -3.19 10.76
N CYS A 305 -13.62 -3.52 9.84
CA CYS A 305 -12.33 -2.81 9.72
C CYS A 305 -12.56 -1.31 9.58
N ALA A 306 -13.47 -0.88 8.71
CA ALA A 306 -13.75 0.55 8.52
C ALA A 306 -14.30 1.22 9.79
N GLU A 307 -15.08 0.53 10.62
CA GLU A 307 -15.52 1.08 11.92
C GLU A 307 -14.36 1.22 12.92
N VAL A 308 -13.47 0.22 13.02
CA VAL A 308 -12.25 0.31 13.84
C VAL A 308 -11.38 1.48 13.40
N ILE A 309 -11.16 1.62 12.10
CA ILE A 309 -10.32 2.68 11.54
C ILE A 309 -10.96 4.04 11.76
N TRP A 310 -12.29 4.15 11.61
CA TRP A 310 -12.98 5.41 11.89
C TRP A 310 -12.83 5.84 13.35
N GLN A 311 -12.89 4.90 14.28
CA GLN A 311 -12.80 5.19 15.71
C GLN A 311 -11.36 5.43 16.19
N TYR A 312 -10.37 4.70 15.65
CA TYR A 312 -9.01 4.64 16.19
C TYR A 312 -7.90 4.91 15.16
N GLY A 313 -8.24 5.30 13.94
CA GLY A 313 -7.30 5.48 12.83
C GLY A 313 -6.62 6.84 12.76
N LEU A 314 -6.99 7.81 13.62
CA LEU A 314 -6.28 9.08 13.77
C LEU A 314 -5.12 8.88 14.75
N LEU A 315 -3.92 8.60 14.23
CA LEU A 315 -2.83 8.07 15.05
C LEU A 315 -1.99 9.17 15.70
N LYS A 316 -1.67 9.01 17.00
CA LYS A 316 -0.61 9.80 17.65
C LYS A 316 0.77 9.57 17.00
N LYS A 317 0.91 8.46 16.27
CA LYS A 317 2.15 8.04 15.61
C LYS A 317 2.56 8.98 14.46
N GLY A 318 1.61 9.67 13.83
CA GLY A 318 1.86 10.56 12.70
C GLY A 318 0.86 10.38 11.55
N TYR A 319 1.20 10.95 10.39
CA TYR A 319 0.30 11.07 9.24
C TYR A 319 0.69 10.19 8.05
N GLY A 320 1.84 9.51 8.09
CA GLY A 320 2.38 8.72 6.97
C GLY A 320 1.52 7.55 6.50
N LEU A 321 2.03 6.79 5.52
CA LEU A 321 1.29 5.69 4.88
C LEU A 321 1.40 4.35 5.62
N CYS A 322 2.58 3.97 6.09
CA CYS A 322 2.79 2.65 6.70
C CYS A 322 1.97 2.49 7.99
N HIS A 323 1.91 3.56 8.79
CA HIS A 323 1.33 3.56 10.12
C HIS A 323 0.96 4.98 10.58
N GLY A 324 0.25 5.71 9.71
CA GLY A 324 -0.24 7.06 9.95
C GLY A 324 -1.67 7.25 9.43
N THR A 325 -2.23 8.43 9.72
CA THR A 325 -3.61 8.76 9.33
C THR A 325 -3.85 8.67 7.82
N ALA A 326 -2.91 9.10 6.97
CA ALA A 326 -3.09 9.04 5.52
C ALA A 326 -3.18 7.59 5.02
N GLY A 327 -2.31 6.70 5.51
CA GLY A 327 -2.37 5.28 5.18
C GLY A 327 -3.67 4.61 5.59
N ASN A 328 -4.16 4.98 6.77
CA ASN A 328 -5.44 4.49 7.28
C ASN A 328 -6.63 4.97 6.44
N ALA A 329 -6.57 6.18 5.88
CA ALA A 329 -7.65 6.74 5.07
C ALA A 329 -7.89 5.97 3.77
N TYR A 330 -6.85 5.37 3.18
CA TYR A 330 -6.98 4.54 1.99
C TYR A 330 -7.88 3.32 2.19
N ALA A 331 -8.01 2.79 3.41
CA ALA A 331 -8.96 1.73 3.70
C ALA A 331 -10.40 2.15 3.35
N PHE A 332 -10.75 3.41 3.60
CA PHE A 332 -12.05 3.95 3.23
C PHE A 332 -12.18 4.13 1.71
N LEU A 333 -11.12 4.54 1.03
CA LEU A 333 -11.13 4.68 -0.43
C LEU A 333 -11.27 3.31 -1.12
N ALA A 334 -10.56 2.29 -0.65
CA ALA A 334 -10.69 0.93 -1.16
C ALA A 334 -12.11 0.38 -0.98
N LEU A 335 -12.71 0.61 0.20
CA LEU A 335 -14.08 0.19 0.49
C LEU A 335 -15.12 1.02 -0.30
N TYR A 336 -14.91 2.32 -0.45
CA TYR A 336 -15.73 3.19 -1.30
C TYR A 336 -15.72 2.72 -2.76
N ASN A 337 -14.54 2.46 -3.32
CA ASN A 337 -14.39 2.04 -4.71
C ASN A 337 -15.07 0.68 -4.99
N LEU A 338 -15.21 -0.18 -3.98
CA LEU A 338 -15.96 -1.43 -4.10
C LEU A 338 -17.47 -1.26 -3.86
N THR A 339 -17.88 -0.49 -2.86
CA THR A 339 -19.28 -0.42 -2.42
C THR A 339 -20.08 0.73 -3.04
N GLN A 340 -19.40 1.74 -3.56
CA GLN A 340 -19.95 3.03 -3.97
C GLN A 340 -20.74 3.74 -2.85
N ASN A 341 -20.53 3.35 -1.59
CA ASN A 341 -21.20 3.96 -0.45
C ASN A 341 -20.47 5.24 -0.02
N MET A 342 -21.14 6.38 -0.24
CA MET A 342 -20.63 7.73 0.03
C MET A 342 -20.18 7.97 1.47
N LYS A 343 -20.63 7.16 2.44
CA LYS A 343 -20.12 7.18 3.82
C LYS A 343 -18.60 7.03 3.85
N TYR A 344 -18.04 6.13 3.04
CA TYR A 344 -16.61 5.86 3.07
C TYR A 344 -15.79 6.94 2.37
N LEU A 345 -16.31 7.53 1.28
CA LEU A 345 -15.70 8.73 0.69
C LEU A 345 -15.66 9.88 1.71
N TYR A 346 -16.75 10.11 2.45
CA TYR A 346 -16.80 11.10 3.51
C TYR A 346 -15.76 10.87 4.60
N ARG A 347 -15.60 9.62 5.08
CA ARG A 347 -14.57 9.29 6.07
C ARG A 347 -13.15 9.54 5.54
N ALA A 348 -12.88 9.24 4.27
CA ALA A 348 -11.62 9.60 3.62
C ALA A 348 -11.40 11.12 3.59
N CYS A 349 -12.42 11.92 3.22
CA CYS A 349 -12.36 13.38 3.25
C CYS A 349 -12.10 13.94 4.65
N LYS A 350 -12.69 13.36 5.70
CA LYS A 350 -12.45 13.75 7.09
C LYS A 350 -11.03 13.42 7.56
N PHE A 351 -10.47 12.29 7.12
CA PHE A 351 -9.07 11.97 7.38
C PHE A 351 -8.12 12.89 6.60
N ALA A 352 -8.50 13.33 5.39
CA ALA A 352 -7.78 14.38 4.69
C ALA A 352 -7.86 15.71 5.42
N GLU A 353 -9.02 16.08 5.98
CA GLU A 353 -9.16 17.28 6.80
C GLU A 353 -8.23 17.25 8.03
N TRP A 354 -8.07 16.09 8.66
CA TRP A 354 -7.06 15.90 9.71
C TRP A 354 -5.63 16.16 9.21
N CYS A 355 -5.30 15.65 8.01
CA CYS A 355 -4.01 15.87 7.36
C CYS A 355 -3.80 17.32 6.88
N LEU A 356 -4.86 18.10 6.61
CA LEU A 356 -4.74 19.53 6.30
C LEU A 356 -4.14 20.32 7.48
N SER A 357 -4.37 19.83 8.70
CA SER A 357 -3.75 20.33 9.94
C SER A 357 -2.42 19.64 10.28
N TYR A 358 -1.66 19.19 9.28
CA TYR A 358 -0.36 18.54 9.47
C TYR A 358 0.53 19.32 10.45
N GLY A 359 1.04 18.62 11.48
CA GLY A 359 1.92 19.20 12.50
C GLY A 359 1.21 19.87 13.68
N GLN A 360 -0.12 19.99 13.67
CA GLN A 360 -0.88 20.72 14.71
C GLN A 360 -1.39 19.82 15.86
N HIS A 361 -1.22 18.50 15.75
CA HIS A 361 -1.81 17.53 16.69
C HIS A 361 -0.81 16.94 17.71
N GLY A 362 0.41 17.49 17.81
CA GLY A 362 1.44 16.99 18.72
C GLY A 362 1.97 15.60 18.38
N CYS A 363 1.81 15.16 17.12
CA CYS A 363 2.38 13.90 16.64
C CYS A 363 3.92 13.97 16.66
N ARG A 364 4.56 12.83 16.94
CA ARG A 364 6.01 12.70 16.81
C ARG A 364 6.48 12.93 15.37
N THR A 365 7.69 13.44 15.21
CA THR A 365 8.38 13.46 13.92
C THR A 365 8.76 12.02 13.52
N PRO A 366 8.50 11.59 12.26
CA PRO A 366 8.94 10.28 11.77
C PRO A 366 10.48 10.17 11.71
N ASP A 367 11.00 8.94 11.69
CA ASP A 367 12.45 8.71 11.62
C ASP A 367 13.02 9.22 10.28
N THR A 368 12.26 9.05 9.19
CA THR A 368 12.48 9.70 7.89
C THR A 368 11.34 10.69 7.57
N PRO A 369 11.41 11.95 8.03
CA PRO A 369 10.25 12.86 8.06
C PRO A 369 9.63 13.18 6.69
N PHE A 370 10.37 12.98 5.60
CA PHE A 370 9.99 13.35 4.25
C PHE A 370 9.78 12.16 3.33
N SER A 371 9.98 10.93 3.81
CA SER A 371 9.85 9.73 3.00
C SER A 371 8.42 9.40 2.61
N LEU A 372 8.26 8.47 1.66
CA LEU A 372 6.95 8.03 1.17
C LEU A 372 6.19 7.25 2.24
N PHE A 373 6.78 6.25 2.90
CA PHE A 373 6.01 5.38 3.79
C PHE A 373 5.90 5.88 5.22
N GLU A 374 6.85 6.69 5.71
CA GLU A 374 6.82 7.21 7.08
C GLU A 374 6.45 8.69 7.13
N GLY A 375 6.86 9.44 6.11
CA GLY A 375 6.94 10.89 6.14
C GLY A 375 5.89 11.63 5.31
N MET A 376 6.25 12.89 5.04
CA MET A 376 5.42 13.88 4.38
C MET A 376 5.06 13.50 2.94
N ALA A 377 5.96 12.86 2.18
CA ALA A 377 5.68 12.45 0.81
C ALA A 377 4.46 11.53 0.73
N GLY A 378 4.29 10.62 1.69
CA GLY A 378 3.12 9.75 1.79
C GLY A 378 1.82 10.49 2.05
N THR A 379 1.87 11.52 2.92
CA THR A 379 0.70 12.36 3.18
C THR A 379 0.31 13.15 1.93
N ILE A 380 1.30 13.71 1.22
CA ILE A 380 1.08 14.43 -0.04
C ILE A 380 0.46 13.49 -1.09
N TYR A 381 1.00 12.27 -1.22
CA TYR A 381 0.49 11.26 -2.16
C TYR A 381 -1.01 11.03 -1.92
N PHE A 382 -1.41 10.75 -0.68
CA PHE A 382 -2.82 10.58 -0.33
C PHE A 382 -3.70 11.78 -0.67
N LEU A 383 -3.25 12.99 -0.35
CA LEU A 383 -4.03 14.20 -0.64
C LEU A 383 -4.21 14.41 -2.14
N ALA A 384 -3.19 14.12 -2.95
CA ALA A 384 -3.25 14.20 -4.41
C ALA A 384 -4.16 13.11 -4.99
N ASP A 385 -4.06 11.88 -4.49
CA ASP A 385 -4.84 10.75 -4.98
C ASP A 385 -6.34 10.90 -4.65
N LEU A 386 -6.66 11.53 -3.51
CA LEU A 386 -8.03 11.88 -3.13
C LEU A 386 -8.70 12.84 -4.12
N LEU A 387 -7.95 13.60 -4.93
CA LEU A 387 -8.54 14.50 -5.94
C LEU A 387 -9.39 13.74 -6.97
N VAL A 388 -9.09 12.47 -7.21
CA VAL A 388 -9.88 11.58 -8.07
C VAL A 388 -10.17 10.28 -7.31
N PRO A 389 -11.12 10.28 -6.36
CA PRO A 389 -11.30 9.18 -5.41
C PRO A 389 -11.50 7.80 -6.06
N THR A 390 -12.16 7.76 -7.22
CA THR A 390 -12.45 6.54 -7.98
C THR A 390 -11.22 5.88 -8.59
N LYS A 391 -10.12 6.62 -8.72
CA LYS A 391 -8.83 6.12 -9.19
C LYS A 391 -7.83 5.89 -8.07
N ALA A 392 -8.18 6.28 -6.84
CA ALA A 392 -7.25 6.25 -5.73
C ALA A 392 -6.84 4.82 -5.35
N LYS A 393 -5.54 4.65 -5.10
CA LYS A 393 -4.88 3.37 -4.82
C LYS A 393 -3.78 3.56 -3.79
N PHE A 394 -3.76 2.74 -2.74
CA PHE A 394 -2.63 2.77 -1.79
C PHE A 394 -1.32 2.47 -2.54
N PRO A 395 -0.34 3.39 -2.54
CA PRO A 395 0.81 3.29 -3.43
C PRO A 395 1.72 2.12 -3.08
N ALA A 396 2.32 1.52 -4.11
CA ALA A 396 3.24 0.39 -3.99
C ALA A 396 2.67 -0.87 -3.29
N PHE A 397 1.33 -1.00 -3.25
CA PHE A 397 0.65 -2.16 -2.69
C PHE A 397 -0.68 -2.47 -3.39
N GLU A 398 -1.59 -1.49 -3.50
CA GLU A 398 -2.90 -1.74 -4.11
C GLU A 398 -2.81 -1.71 -5.64
N LEU A 399 -3.40 -2.73 -6.28
CA LEU A 399 -3.38 -2.92 -7.73
C LEU A 399 -4.60 -2.35 -8.44
#